data_AF-A0A7S3SHF8-F1
#
_entry.id   AF-A0A7S3SHF8-F1
#
_cell.length_a   1.000
_cell.length_b   1.000
_cell.length_c   1.000
_cell.angle_alpha   90.00
_cell.angle_beta   90.00
_cell.angle_gamma   90.00
#
_symmetry.space_group_name_H-M   'P 1'
#
loop_
_entity.id
_entity.type
_entity.pdbx_description
1 polymer ?
#
loop_
_entity_poly.entity_id
_entity_poly.type
_entity_poly.pdbx_seq_one_letter_code
_entity_poly.pdbx_strand_id
1 'polypeptide(L)'
;AASSAAEASLAAWAEEWGKLRRAHPEEWSVHKLHEAAVALAIPAFRRHLAGWRPLSEPERSAPLLRRWESALCGGGAGGVAAGAAEQAFCALLYAVVLPPVRSALANEWRAADATSATALLSAWRSLLPAALFGEVLAGQVLPRLVGEVGAWSPSLGADSAPLHASLRPWERLLPPPGLKPLFPAIRQKLLVAIGAWDAADDGDDGGGGGGGGGDAA
;
A
#
# COMPACT_ATOMS: atom_id res chain seq x y z
N ALA A 1 -17.25 -4.43 -23.04
CA ALA A 1 -16.90 -5.29 -24.20
C ALA A 1 -15.39 -5.27 -24.51
N ALA A 2 -14.78 -4.12 -24.82
CA ALA A 2 -13.36 -4.05 -25.21
C ALA A 2 -12.36 -4.55 -24.13
N SER A 3 -12.60 -4.25 -22.85
CA SER A 3 -11.74 -4.73 -21.74
C SER A 3 -11.76 -6.26 -21.60
N SER A 4 -12.91 -6.90 -21.83
CA SER A 4 -13.09 -8.36 -21.70
C SER A 4 -12.46 -9.12 -22.88
N ALA A 5 -12.57 -8.60 -24.11
CA ALA A 5 -11.87 -9.17 -25.26
C ALA A 5 -10.34 -9.06 -25.14
N ALA A 6 -9.84 -7.94 -24.61
CA ALA A 6 -8.42 -7.75 -24.33
C ALA A 6 -7.92 -8.70 -23.23
N GLU A 7 -8.73 -8.92 -22.19
CA GLU A 7 -8.43 -9.87 -21.12
C GLU A 7 -8.33 -11.31 -21.64
N ALA A 8 -9.31 -11.74 -22.45
CA ALA A 8 -9.30 -13.07 -23.07
C ALA A 8 -8.08 -13.28 -23.96
N SER A 9 -7.69 -12.25 -24.71
CA SER A 9 -6.50 -12.28 -25.56
C SER A 9 -5.21 -12.38 -24.73
N LEU A 10 -5.07 -11.58 -23.67
CA LEU A 10 -3.93 -11.66 -22.74
C LEU A 10 -3.85 -13.00 -22.01
N ALA A 11 -5.00 -13.59 -21.67
CA ALA A 11 -5.07 -14.92 -21.07
C ALA A 11 -4.62 -15.99 -22.06
N ALA A 12 -5.09 -15.95 -23.32
CA ALA A 12 -4.67 -16.86 -24.36
C ALA A 12 -3.15 -16.76 -24.61
N TRP A 13 -2.60 -15.54 -24.65
CA TRP A 13 -1.16 -15.33 -24.79
C TRP A 13 -0.37 -15.97 -23.66
N ALA A 14 -0.82 -15.82 -22.40
CA ALA A 14 -0.17 -16.48 -21.27
C ALA A 14 -0.13 -18.01 -21.42
N GLU A 15 -1.22 -18.62 -21.88
CA GLU A 15 -1.25 -20.07 -22.12
C GLU A 15 -0.27 -20.50 -23.22
N GLU A 16 -0.23 -19.76 -24.34
CA GLU A 16 0.69 -20.08 -25.45
C GLU A 16 2.15 -19.90 -25.04
N TRP A 17 2.49 -18.82 -24.34
CA TRP A 17 3.83 -18.64 -23.77
C TRP A 17 4.19 -19.74 -22.77
N GLY A 18 3.23 -20.14 -21.92
CA GLY A 18 3.42 -21.22 -20.96
C GLY A 18 3.55 -22.61 -21.60
N LYS A 19 2.92 -22.86 -22.76
CA LYS A 19 3.13 -24.06 -23.58
C LYS A 19 4.52 -24.04 -24.22
N LEU A 20 4.89 -22.92 -24.85
CA LEU A 20 6.18 -22.75 -25.52
C LEU A 20 7.34 -22.98 -24.54
N ARG A 21 7.29 -22.38 -23.35
CA ARG A 21 8.28 -22.60 -22.30
C ARG A 21 8.40 -24.07 -21.89
N ARG A 22 7.27 -24.77 -21.73
CA ARG A 22 7.27 -26.19 -21.31
C ARG A 22 7.81 -27.11 -22.41
N ALA A 23 7.52 -26.79 -23.67
CA ALA A 23 7.99 -27.56 -24.81
C ALA A 23 9.48 -27.33 -25.10
N HIS A 24 9.98 -26.10 -24.89
CA HIS A 24 11.35 -25.69 -25.24
C HIS A 24 12.04 -24.89 -24.11
N PRO A 25 12.37 -25.50 -22.96
CA PRO A 25 12.91 -24.79 -21.80
C PRO A 25 14.34 -24.22 -22.01
N GLU A 26 15.17 -24.89 -22.83
CA GLU A 26 16.52 -24.41 -23.14
C GLU A 26 16.48 -23.18 -24.05
N GLU A 27 15.75 -23.27 -25.16
CA GLU A 27 15.55 -22.16 -26.10
C GLU A 27 14.89 -20.96 -25.42
N TRP A 28 13.95 -21.21 -24.51
CA TRP A 28 13.30 -20.17 -23.70
C TRP A 28 14.31 -19.30 -22.93
N SER A 29 15.31 -19.97 -22.36
CA SER A 29 16.34 -19.32 -21.55
C SER A 29 17.39 -18.66 -22.44
N VAL A 30 17.85 -19.36 -23.49
CA VAL A 30 18.88 -18.89 -24.42
C VAL A 30 18.42 -17.63 -25.17
N HIS A 31 17.17 -17.63 -25.66
CA HIS A 31 16.62 -16.51 -26.42
C HIS A 31 15.91 -15.45 -25.57
N LYS A 32 15.97 -15.57 -24.23
CA LYS A 32 15.34 -14.63 -23.30
C LYS A 32 13.87 -14.35 -23.63
N LEU A 33 13.12 -15.39 -23.98
CA LEU A 33 11.74 -15.25 -24.45
C LEU A 33 10.82 -14.61 -23.40
N HIS A 34 11.18 -14.69 -22.12
CA HIS A 34 10.51 -13.99 -21.02
C HIS A 34 10.56 -12.46 -21.17
N GLU A 35 11.68 -11.88 -21.60
CA GLU A 35 11.82 -10.43 -21.85
C GLU A 35 10.93 -10.01 -23.04
N ALA A 36 10.94 -10.80 -24.12
CA ALA A 36 10.13 -10.53 -25.31
C ALA A 36 8.62 -10.64 -25.03
N ALA A 37 8.21 -11.67 -24.29
CA ALA A 37 6.81 -11.86 -23.89
C ALA A 37 6.31 -10.68 -23.05
N VAL A 38 7.11 -10.22 -22.08
CA VAL A 38 6.78 -9.05 -21.25
C VAL A 38 6.71 -7.77 -22.10
N ALA A 39 7.69 -7.55 -22.98
CA ALA A 39 7.71 -6.36 -23.84
C ALA A 39 6.46 -6.26 -24.72
N LEU A 40 5.98 -7.39 -25.27
CA LEU A 40 4.73 -7.46 -26.03
C LEU A 40 3.49 -7.29 -25.16
N ALA A 41 3.53 -7.75 -23.92
CA ALA A 41 2.43 -7.69 -22.98
C ALA A 41 2.18 -6.27 -22.45
N ILE A 42 3.23 -5.48 -22.20
CA ILE A 42 3.12 -4.15 -21.57
C ILE A 42 2.08 -3.24 -22.27
N PRO A 43 2.12 -3.02 -23.60
CA PRO A 43 1.13 -2.17 -24.27
C PRO A 43 -0.29 -2.73 -24.23
N ALA A 44 -0.45 -4.05 -24.20
CA ALA A 44 -1.76 -4.70 -24.10
C ALA A 44 -2.34 -4.59 -22.69
N PHE A 45 -1.51 -4.83 -21.66
CA PHE A 45 -1.89 -4.62 -20.26
C PHE A 45 -2.23 -3.16 -19.96
N ARG A 46 -1.48 -2.19 -20.50
CA ARG A 46 -1.81 -0.76 -20.35
C ARG A 46 -3.18 -0.41 -20.92
N ARG A 47 -3.56 -1.00 -22.05
CA ARG A 47 -4.90 -0.82 -22.64
C ARG A 47 -5.98 -1.49 -21.82
N HIS A 48 -5.72 -2.70 -21.32
CA HIS A 48 -6.68 -3.43 -20.47
C HIS A 48 -6.90 -2.73 -19.12
N LEU A 49 -5.82 -2.21 -18.50
CA LEU A 49 -5.87 -1.45 -17.25
C LEU A 49 -6.23 0.03 -17.42
N ALA A 50 -6.58 0.47 -18.63
CA ALA A 50 -7.04 1.83 -18.83
C ALA A 50 -8.28 2.10 -17.97
N GLY A 51 -8.22 3.15 -17.15
CA GLY A 51 -9.31 3.50 -16.22
C GLY A 51 -9.47 2.57 -15.02
N TRP A 52 -8.52 1.66 -14.76
CA TRP A 52 -8.55 0.84 -13.55
C TRP A 52 -8.44 1.72 -12.29
N ARG A 53 -9.30 1.45 -11.30
CA ARG A 53 -9.29 2.08 -9.97
C ARG A 53 -8.84 1.06 -8.91
N PRO A 54 -7.56 1.03 -8.53
CA PRO A 54 -7.01 0.02 -7.62
C PRO A 54 -7.69 -0.02 -6.24
N LEU A 55 -8.14 1.12 -5.73
CA LEU A 55 -8.79 1.18 -4.40
C LEU A 55 -10.21 0.60 -4.39
N SER A 56 -10.92 0.67 -5.51
CA SER A 56 -12.28 0.14 -5.63
C SER A 56 -12.31 -1.30 -6.15
N GLU A 57 -11.39 -1.64 -7.04
CA GLU A 57 -11.30 -2.94 -7.70
C GLU A 57 -9.90 -3.54 -7.53
N PRO A 58 -9.50 -3.91 -6.31
CA PRO A 58 -8.13 -4.33 -6.01
C PRO A 58 -7.73 -5.61 -6.73
N GLU A 59 -8.68 -6.51 -7.02
CA GLU A 59 -8.38 -7.82 -7.60
C GLU A 59 -8.53 -7.90 -9.12
N ARG A 60 -9.03 -6.85 -9.79
CA ARG A 60 -9.43 -6.92 -11.22
C ARG A 60 -8.40 -7.58 -12.13
N SER A 61 -7.12 -7.27 -11.97
CA SER A 61 -6.05 -7.81 -12.80
C SER A 61 -5.15 -8.82 -12.10
N ALA A 62 -5.38 -9.07 -10.81
CA ALA A 62 -4.54 -9.97 -10.03
C ALA A 62 -4.57 -11.41 -10.58
N PRO A 63 -5.74 -12.02 -10.91
CA PRO A 63 -5.78 -13.36 -11.49
C PRO A 63 -5.04 -13.46 -12.84
N LEU A 64 -5.19 -12.46 -13.70
CA LEU A 64 -4.52 -12.44 -15.00
C LEU A 64 -3.00 -12.34 -14.82
N LEU A 65 -2.52 -11.46 -13.94
CA LEU A 65 -1.09 -11.33 -13.66
C LEU A 65 -0.50 -12.58 -13.00
N ARG A 66 -1.24 -13.30 -12.14
CA ARG A 66 -0.80 -14.61 -11.62
C ARG A 66 -0.65 -15.65 -12.72
N ARG A 67 -1.54 -15.64 -13.72
CA ARG A 67 -1.41 -16.52 -14.89
C ARG A 67 -0.15 -16.19 -15.68
N TRP A 68 0.15 -14.90 -15.86
CA TRP A 68 1.38 -14.45 -16.52
C TRP A 68 2.64 -14.80 -15.72
N GLU A 69 2.62 -14.62 -14.40
CA GLU A 69 3.69 -15.06 -13.50
C GLU A 69 3.96 -16.56 -13.67
N SER A 70 2.90 -17.38 -13.62
CA SER A 70 3.02 -18.83 -13.80
C SER A 70 3.48 -19.21 -15.21
N ALA A 71 3.02 -18.50 -16.24
CA ALA A 71 3.40 -18.71 -17.64
C ALA A 71 4.84 -18.31 -17.96
N LEU A 72 5.42 -17.36 -17.22
CA LEU A 72 6.81 -16.90 -17.40
C LEU A 72 7.78 -17.62 -16.46
N CYS A 73 7.50 -17.67 -15.15
CA CYS A 73 8.42 -18.16 -14.12
C CYS A 73 8.32 -19.67 -13.84
N GLY A 74 7.12 -20.25 -13.88
CA GLY A 74 6.93 -21.67 -14.15
C GLY A 74 7.62 -22.68 -13.26
N GLY A 75 7.55 -22.55 -11.94
CA GLY A 75 7.89 -23.62 -10.99
C GLY A 75 9.29 -24.22 -11.11
N GLY A 76 10.18 -23.66 -11.95
CA GLY A 76 11.52 -24.15 -12.16
C GLY A 76 12.34 -23.87 -10.91
N ALA A 77 12.74 -24.94 -10.23
CA ALA A 77 13.57 -24.85 -9.04
C ALA A 77 14.86 -24.09 -9.35
N GLY A 78 15.03 -22.92 -8.72
CA GLY A 78 16.26 -22.17 -8.49
C GLY A 78 17.35 -22.27 -9.56
N GLY A 79 17.40 -21.28 -10.45
CA GLY A 79 18.50 -21.07 -11.38
C GLY A 79 18.54 -19.64 -11.93
N VAL A 80 19.63 -19.26 -12.59
CA VAL A 80 19.80 -17.92 -13.20
C VAL A 80 18.69 -17.54 -14.17
N ALA A 81 18.17 -18.50 -14.95
CA ALA A 81 17.06 -18.27 -15.87
C ALA A 81 15.72 -18.00 -15.14
N ALA A 82 15.50 -18.62 -13.98
CA ALA A 82 14.32 -18.35 -13.15
C ALA A 82 14.37 -16.92 -12.58
N GLY A 83 15.55 -16.48 -12.13
CA GLY A 83 15.77 -15.10 -11.69
C GLY A 83 15.56 -14.07 -12.80
N ALA A 84 15.97 -14.36 -14.04
CA ALA A 84 15.75 -13.47 -15.19
C ALA A 84 14.25 -13.36 -15.55
N ALA A 85 13.52 -14.48 -15.52
CA ALA A 85 12.07 -14.49 -15.74
C ALA A 85 11.33 -13.71 -14.64
N GLU A 86 11.73 -13.87 -13.38
CA GLU A 86 11.18 -13.12 -12.25
C GLU A 86 11.44 -11.62 -12.41
N GLN A 87 12.65 -11.22 -12.81
CA GLN A 87 12.99 -9.81 -13.09
C GLN A 87 12.16 -9.23 -14.24
N ALA A 88 11.92 -9.97 -15.32
CA ALA A 88 11.06 -9.52 -16.40
C ALA A 88 9.61 -9.36 -15.93
N PHE A 89 9.10 -10.28 -15.11
CA PHE A 89 7.78 -10.13 -14.50
C PHE A 89 7.71 -8.91 -13.56
N CYS A 90 8.77 -8.65 -12.79
CA CYS A 90 8.88 -7.43 -11.99
C CYS A 90 8.81 -6.17 -12.86
N ALA A 91 9.48 -6.17 -14.01
CA ALA A 91 9.42 -5.05 -14.95
C ALA A 91 8.00 -4.84 -15.52
N LEU A 92 7.25 -5.92 -15.78
CA LEU A 92 5.85 -5.84 -16.18
C LEU A 92 5.00 -5.16 -15.09
N LEU A 93 5.12 -5.60 -13.83
CA LEU A 93 4.40 -5.01 -12.70
C LEU A 93 4.76 -3.53 -12.52
N TYR A 94 6.05 -3.20 -12.62
CA TYR A 94 6.52 -1.82 -12.51
C TYR A 94 5.96 -0.93 -13.62
N ALA A 95 5.90 -1.43 -14.87
CA ALA A 95 5.50 -0.64 -16.02
C ALA A 95 3.98 -0.42 -16.15
N VAL A 96 3.18 -1.30 -15.53
CA VAL A 96 1.73 -1.34 -15.73
C VAL A 96 0.93 -1.16 -14.44
N VAL A 97 1.34 -1.80 -13.34
CA VAL A 97 0.57 -1.82 -12.08
C VAL A 97 0.98 -0.71 -11.13
N LEU A 98 2.28 -0.44 -10.98
CA LEU A 98 2.73 0.55 -10.01
C LEU A 98 2.25 1.99 -10.31
N PRO A 99 2.22 2.48 -11.56
CA PRO A 99 1.74 3.83 -11.84
C PRO A 99 0.30 4.09 -11.37
N PRO A 100 -0.72 3.27 -11.72
CA PRO A 100 -2.07 3.48 -11.22
C PRO A 100 -2.19 3.27 -9.71
N VAL A 101 -1.47 2.30 -9.12
CA VAL A 101 -1.48 2.09 -7.66
C VAL A 101 -0.89 3.28 -6.92
N ARG A 102 0.27 3.80 -7.36
CA ARG A 102 0.89 5.00 -6.79
C ARG A 102 -0.02 6.21 -6.94
N SER A 103 -0.63 6.41 -8.12
CA SER A 103 -1.57 7.51 -8.33
C SER A 103 -2.80 7.42 -7.42
N ALA A 104 -3.41 6.24 -7.29
CA ALA A 104 -4.58 6.05 -6.44
C ALA A 104 -4.26 6.26 -4.96
N LEU A 105 -3.13 5.70 -4.48
CA LEU A 105 -2.66 5.92 -3.11
C LEU A 105 -2.25 7.38 -2.84
N ALA A 106 -1.71 8.07 -3.85
CA ALA A 106 -1.31 9.46 -3.73
C ALA A 106 -2.51 10.42 -3.74
N ASN A 107 -3.49 10.21 -4.62
CA ASN A 107 -4.50 11.21 -4.95
C ASN A 107 -5.88 10.90 -4.38
N GLU A 108 -6.26 9.62 -4.28
CA GLU A 108 -7.62 9.18 -3.92
C GLU A 108 -7.70 8.66 -2.49
N TRP A 109 -6.63 8.03 -1.99
CA TRP A 109 -6.62 7.43 -0.67
C TRP A 109 -6.58 8.48 0.45
N ARG A 110 -7.51 8.34 1.41
CA ARG A 110 -7.53 9.09 2.66
C ARG A 110 -7.02 8.20 3.78
N ALA A 111 -6.06 8.69 4.55
CA ALA A 111 -5.43 7.89 5.61
C ALA A 111 -6.41 7.48 6.75
N ALA A 112 -7.51 8.23 6.89
CA ALA A 112 -8.65 7.87 7.74
C ALA A 112 -9.40 6.58 7.31
N ASP A 113 -9.36 6.21 6.02
CA ASP A 113 -9.86 4.94 5.52
C ASP A 113 -8.68 3.99 5.22
N ALA A 114 -8.24 3.30 6.25
CA ALA A 114 -7.19 2.28 6.13
C ALA A 114 -7.68 1.03 5.38
N THR A 115 -8.99 0.77 5.29
CA THR A 115 -9.54 -0.49 4.78
C THR A 115 -9.26 -0.67 3.30
N SER A 116 -9.54 0.35 2.50
CA SER A 116 -9.37 0.30 1.04
C SER A 116 -7.91 0.07 0.62
N ALA A 117 -6.97 0.78 1.26
CA ALA A 117 -5.54 0.64 0.97
C ALA A 117 -4.95 -0.67 1.49
N THR A 118 -5.36 -1.13 2.69
CA THR A 118 -4.87 -2.41 3.23
C THR A 118 -5.45 -3.61 2.48
N ALA A 119 -6.69 -3.55 1.98
CA ALA A 119 -7.27 -4.58 1.12
C ALA A 119 -6.49 -4.72 -0.20
N LEU A 120 -6.20 -3.60 -0.86
CA LEU A 120 -5.35 -3.58 -2.06
C LEU A 120 -3.97 -4.17 -1.77
N LEU A 121 -3.25 -3.66 -0.78
CA LEU A 121 -1.89 -4.11 -0.49
C LEU A 121 -1.84 -5.58 -0.05
N SER A 122 -2.86 -6.06 0.66
CA SER A 122 -2.96 -7.47 1.06
C SER A 122 -3.18 -8.40 -0.15
N ALA A 123 -4.09 -8.03 -1.06
CA ALA A 123 -4.36 -8.80 -2.27
C ALA A 123 -3.12 -8.93 -3.16
N TRP A 124 -2.30 -7.88 -3.19
CA TRP A 124 -1.10 -7.81 -4.02
C TRP A 124 0.19 -8.29 -3.32
N ARG A 125 0.13 -8.61 -2.02
CA ARG A 125 1.30 -9.05 -1.24
C ARG A 125 1.96 -10.32 -1.78
N SER A 126 1.18 -11.22 -2.38
CA SER A 126 1.68 -12.46 -2.97
C SER A 126 2.14 -12.31 -4.42
N LEU A 127 1.82 -11.19 -5.07
CA LEU A 127 2.16 -10.91 -6.47
C LEU A 127 3.35 -9.94 -6.59
N LEU A 128 3.51 -9.04 -5.62
CA LEU A 128 4.59 -8.06 -5.61
C LEU A 128 5.83 -8.63 -4.90
N PRO A 129 7.01 -8.54 -5.52
CA PRO A 129 8.27 -8.76 -4.84
C PRO A 129 8.40 -7.85 -3.62
N ALA A 130 9.09 -8.35 -2.57
CA ALA A 130 9.25 -7.65 -1.31
C ALA A 130 9.87 -6.24 -1.48
N ALA A 131 10.79 -6.07 -2.44
CA ALA A 131 11.40 -4.77 -2.74
C ALA A 131 10.37 -3.75 -3.26
N LEU A 132 9.58 -4.11 -4.28
CA LEU A 132 8.55 -3.23 -4.84
C LEU A 132 7.45 -2.91 -3.82
N PHE A 133 7.09 -3.90 -3.01
CA PHE A 133 6.13 -3.70 -1.92
C PHE A 133 6.65 -2.69 -0.89
N GLY A 134 7.92 -2.83 -0.49
CA GLY A 134 8.60 -1.90 0.41
C GLY A 134 8.67 -0.47 -0.15
N GLU A 135 8.98 -0.31 -1.44
CA GLU A 135 9.00 1.00 -2.10
C GLU A 135 7.64 1.69 -2.09
N VAL A 136 6.56 0.95 -2.39
CA VAL A 136 5.21 1.52 -2.38
C VAL A 136 4.80 1.95 -0.99
N LEU A 137 5.08 1.11 0.02
CA LEU A 137 4.81 1.43 1.42
C LEU A 137 5.61 2.66 1.89
N ALA A 138 6.92 2.68 1.64
CA ALA A 138 7.79 3.78 2.07
C ALA A 138 7.48 5.08 1.33
N GLY A 139 7.14 5.01 0.04
CA GLY A 139 6.93 6.19 -0.80
C GLY A 139 5.54 6.80 -0.72
N GLN A 140 4.47 5.99 -0.56
CA GLN A 140 3.09 6.48 -0.65
C GLN A 140 2.36 6.41 0.68
N VAL A 141 2.52 5.31 1.42
CA VAL A 141 1.78 5.06 2.66
C VAL A 141 2.41 5.81 3.83
N LEU A 142 3.72 5.67 4.03
CA LEU A 142 4.40 6.22 5.20
C LEU A 142 4.29 7.75 5.30
N PRO A 143 4.52 8.55 4.23
CA PRO A 143 4.41 10.00 4.32
C PRO A 143 3.00 10.48 4.66
N ARG A 144 1.97 9.75 4.22
CA ARG A 144 0.56 10.03 4.50
C ARG A 144 0.22 9.73 5.95
N LEU A 145 0.69 8.60 6.49
CA LEU A 145 0.54 8.28 7.90
C LEU A 145 1.26 9.30 8.79
N VAL A 146 2.47 9.74 8.42
CA VAL A 146 3.19 10.81 9.13
C VAL A 146 2.38 12.11 9.10
N GLY A 147 1.83 12.48 7.95
CA GLY A 147 1.00 13.67 7.80
C GLY A 147 -0.30 13.61 8.60
N GLU A 148 -0.98 12.46 8.61
CA GLU A 148 -2.20 12.25 9.40
C GLU A 148 -1.92 12.33 10.91
N VAL A 149 -0.85 11.68 11.38
CA VAL A 149 -0.37 11.79 12.77
C VAL A 149 -0.01 13.24 13.12
N GLY A 150 0.58 13.98 12.18
CA GLY A 150 0.93 15.39 12.36
C GLY A 150 -0.29 16.32 12.45
N ALA A 151 -1.32 16.06 11.63
CA ALA A 151 -2.58 16.80 11.63
C ALA A 151 -3.49 16.41 12.81
N TRP A 152 -3.33 15.18 13.31
CA TRP A 152 -4.05 14.73 14.48
C TRP A 152 -3.73 15.62 15.69
N SER A 153 -4.79 16.05 16.36
CA SER A 153 -4.72 16.83 17.59
C SER A 153 -5.54 16.09 18.65
N PRO A 154 -4.94 15.74 19.79
CA PRO A 154 -5.61 15.15 20.95
C PRO A 154 -6.38 16.21 21.74
N SER A 155 -7.16 17.06 21.07
CA SER A 155 -8.18 17.82 21.77
C SER A 155 -9.34 16.86 22.05
N LEU A 156 -9.71 16.68 23.32
CA LEU A 156 -10.82 15.83 23.75
C LEU A 156 -12.19 16.40 23.39
N GLY A 157 -12.41 16.62 22.09
CA GLY A 157 -13.74 16.66 21.53
C GLY A 157 -14.14 15.25 21.12
N ALA A 158 -15.41 14.91 21.34
CA ALA A 158 -16.04 13.62 21.05
C ALA A 158 -15.95 13.17 19.57
N ASP A 159 -15.37 13.98 18.68
CA ASP A 159 -15.36 13.78 17.22
C ASP A 159 -14.01 13.31 16.65
N SER A 160 -12.96 13.13 17.47
CA SER A 160 -11.66 12.66 16.97
C SER A 160 -11.55 11.14 17.01
N ALA A 161 -11.62 10.49 15.85
CA ALA A 161 -11.40 9.05 15.72
C ALA A 161 -10.04 8.66 16.35
N PRO A 162 -9.97 7.59 17.14
CA PRO A 162 -8.73 7.22 17.81
C PRO A 162 -7.65 6.86 16.79
N LEU A 163 -6.49 7.53 16.87
CA LEU A 163 -5.34 7.32 15.98
C LEU A 163 -4.91 5.84 15.89
N HIS A 164 -5.09 5.07 16.97
CA HIS A 164 -4.77 3.64 17.00
C HIS A 164 -5.69 2.79 16.10
N ALA A 165 -6.91 3.25 15.80
CA ALA A 165 -7.80 2.57 14.88
C ALA A 165 -7.29 2.69 13.43
N SER A 166 -6.74 3.84 13.06
CA SER A 166 -6.11 4.04 11.74
C SER A 166 -4.78 3.30 11.59
N LEU A 167 -4.01 3.13 12.68
CA LEU A 167 -2.68 2.50 12.66
C LEU A 167 -2.69 0.96 12.73
N ARG A 168 -3.67 0.36 13.43
CA ARG A 168 -3.75 -1.10 13.64
C ARG A 168 -3.77 -1.93 12.33
N PRO A 169 -4.48 -1.54 11.25
CA PRO A 169 -4.46 -2.28 10.00
C PRO A 169 -3.06 -2.36 9.36
N TRP A 170 -2.22 -1.35 9.61
CA TRP A 170 -0.87 -1.26 9.05
C TRP A 170 0.15 -2.13 9.76
N GLU A 171 -0.07 -2.49 11.03
CA GLU A 171 0.83 -3.37 11.81
C GLU A 171 1.06 -4.73 11.15
N ARG A 172 0.06 -5.25 10.42
CA ARG A 172 0.14 -6.55 9.71
C ARG A 172 0.92 -6.46 8.38
N LEU A 173 1.02 -5.27 7.81
CA LEU A 173 1.64 -5.00 6.51
C LEU A 173 3.03 -4.37 6.63
N LEU A 174 3.29 -3.66 7.72
CA LEU A 174 4.56 -3.00 8.06
C LEU A 174 5.13 -3.61 9.35
N PRO A 175 5.84 -4.75 9.28
CA PRO A 175 6.59 -5.25 10.43
C PRO A 175 7.66 -4.22 10.87
N PRO A 176 8.05 -4.22 12.16
CA PRO A 176 8.84 -3.14 12.78
C PRO A 176 10.31 -3.16 12.30
N PRO A 177 10.61 -2.45 11.21
CA PRO A 177 11.17 -1.10 11.30
C PRO A 177 10.35 -0.01 10.59
N GLY A 178 9.30 -0.36 9.83
CA GLY A 178 8.57 0.58 8.96
C GLY A 178 7.71 1.62 9.71
N LEU A 179 7.21 1.27 10.91
CA LEU A 179 6.41 2.17 11.75
C LEU A 179 7.25 3.01 12.72
N LYS A 180 8.57 2.72 12.84
CA LYS A 180 9.47 3.45 13.75
C LYS A 180 9.49 4.97 13.55
N PRO A 181 9.42 5.49 12.31
CA PRO A 181 9.39 6.94 12.07
C PRO A 181 8.15 7.65 12.62
N LEU A 182 7.06 6.93 12.89
CA LEU A 182 5.81 7.51 13.38
C LEU A 182 5.84 7.74 14.90
N PHE A 183 6.56 6.90 15.66
CA PHE A 183 6.53 6.95 17.13
C PHE A 183 7.02 8.27 17.74
N PRO A 184 8.07 8.94 17.24
CA PRO A 184 8.50 10.23 17.78
C PRO A 184 7.42 11.32 17.66
N ALA A 185 6.75 11.40 16.50
CA ALA A 185 5.70 12.38 16.25
C ALA A 185 4.46 12.14 17.14
N ILE A 186 4.06 10.87 17.31
CA ILE A 186 2.98 10.48 18.21
C ILE A 186 3.33 10.87 19.65
N ARG A 187 4.56 10.55 20.11
CA ARG A 187 5.02 10.84 21.46
C ARG A 187 5.02 12.35 21.75
N GLN A 188 5.51 13.16 20.82
CA GLN A 188 5.53 14.62 20.99
C GLN A 188 4.12 15.20 21.11
N LYS A 189 3.17 14.73 20.28
CA LYS A 189 1.77 15.16 20.34
C LYS A 189 1.09 14.76 21.66
N LEU A 190 1.33 13.54 22.14
CA LEU A 190 0.81 13.08 23.43
C LEU A 190 1.36 13.91 24.59
N LEU A 191 2.66 14.22 24.58
CA LEU A 191 3.27 15.06 25.62
C LEU A 191 2.68 16.48 25.65
N VAL A 192 2.43 17.08 24.47
CA VAL A 192 1.77 18.39 24.37
C VAL A 192 0.33 18.33 24.88
N ALA A 193 -0.39 17.24 24.59
CA ALA A 193 -1.76 17.03 25.08
C ALA A 193 -1.81 16.94 26.61
N ILE A 194 -0.91 16.15 27.19
CA ILE A 194 -0.83 15.93 28.63
C ILE A 194 -0.46 17.25 29.32
N GLY A 195 0.52 18.00 28.81
CA GLY A 195 0.86 19.31 29.38
C GLY A 195 -0.25 20.35 29.27
N ALA A 196 -1.08 20.30 28.22
CA ALA A 196 -2.25 21.17 28.09
C ALA A 196 -3.41 20.77 29.00
N TRP A 197 -3.50 19.48 29.38
CA TRP A 197 -4.42 18.99 30.39
C TRP A 197 -4.02 19.46 31.79
N ASP A 198 -2.75 19.29 32.14
CA ASP A 198 -2.24 19.69 33.45
C ASP A 198 -2.52 21.19 33.69
N ALA A 199 -2.32 22.04 32.67
CA ALA A 199 -2.61 23.48 32.75
C ALA A 199 -4.12 23.84 32.79
N ALA A 200 -5.00 22.96 32.32
CA ALA A 200 -6.46 23.16 32.39
C ALA A 200 -7.03 22.73 33.75
N ASP A 201 -6.41 21.73 34.40
CA ASP A 201 -6.74 21.28 35.75
C ASP A 201 -6.31 22.31 36.81
N ASP A 202 -5.13 22.91 36.63
CA ASP A 202 -4.62 23.99 37.50
C ASP A 202 -5.45 25.30 37.44
N GLY A 203 -6.38 25.42 36.48
CA GLY A 203 -7.21 26.62 36.26
C GLY A 203 -8.51 26.67 37.07
N ASP A 204 -8.93 25.58 37.71
CA ASP A 204 -10.19 25.50 38.48
C ASP A 204 -10.01 25.79 39.99
N ASP A 205 -8.77 25.86 40.49
CA ASP A 205 -8.48 25.95 41.93
C ASP A 205 -8.23 27.40 42.43
N GLY A 206 -8.81 28.40 41.76
CA GLY A 206 -8.53 29.82 41.97
C GLY A 206 -9.76 30.72 42.07
N GLY A 207 -10.86 30.25 42.68
CA GLY A 207 -12.16 30.95 42.72
C GLY A 207 -12.83 31.04 44.09
N GLY A 208 -12.06 31.12 45.19
CA GLY A 208 -12.58 31.30 46.55
C GLY A 208 -12.04 32.56 47.25
N GLY A 209 -11.93 33.68 46.54
CA GLY A 209 -11.56 34.98 47.11
C GLY A 209 -12.68 35.54 47.99
N GLY A 210 -12.35 35.87 49.23
CA GLY A 210 -13.28 36.18 50.32
C GLY A 210 -14.04 37.51 50.26
N GLY A 211 -14.84 37.74 51.30
CA GLY A 211 -15.48 39.02 51.57
C GLY A 211 -16.43 39.00 52.77
N GLY A 212 -16.16 39.88 53.75
CA GLY A 212 -17.07 40.31 54.83
C GLY A 212 -16.62 39.80 56.21
N GLY A 213 -16.11 40.63 57.13
CA GLY A 213 -16.63 41.93 57.54
C GLY A 213 -17.21 41.75 58.95
N GLY A 214 -16.61 42.39 59.96
CA GLY A 214 -16.76 42.07 61.38
C GLY A 214 -18.11 42.36 62.04
N ASP A 215 -18.24 41.95 63.31
CA ASP A 215 -18.64 42.84 64.42
C ASP A 215 -18.52 42.17 65.81
N ALA A 216 -18.13 43.02 66.76
CA ALA A 216 -18.45 43.06 68.20
C ALA A 216 -18.25 41.84 69.13
N ALA A 217 -17.34 42.01 70.11
CA ALA A 217 -17.68 42.03 71.54
C ALA A 217 -16.60 42.78 72.33
#